data_AF-A0A6M2CPV8-F1
#
_entry.id   AF-A0A6M2CPV8-F1
#
_cell.length_a   1.000
_cell.length_b   1.000
_cell.length_c   1.000
_cell.angle_alpha   90.00
_cell.angle_beta   90.00
_cell.angle_gamma   90.00
#
_symmetry.space_group_name_H-M   'P 1'
#
loop_
_entity.id
_entity.type
_entity.pdbx_description
1 polymer ?
#
loop_
_entity_poly.entity_id
_entity_poly.type
_entity_poly.pdbx_seq_one_letter_code
_entity_poly.pdbx_strand_id
1 'polypeptide(L)' 'MSISPMLPVELSVNGIEKLLKDVDESKSSGPNGISPRVLKRCAGPISMYLYAIFERSLATGTLPHDWKASEEKK' A
#
# COMPACT_ATOMS: atom_id res chain seq x y z
N MET A 1 -18.39 -21.14 -11.15
CA MET A 1 -17.75 -20.73 -9.89
C MET A 1 -18.28 -19.34 -9.56
N SER A 2 -19.04 -19.19 -8.48
CA SER A 2 -19.59 -17.88 -8.09
C SER A 2 -18.47 -17.08 -7.43
N ILE A 3 -18.00 -16.03 -8.10
CA ILE A 3 -17.10 -15.05 -7.49
C ILE A 3 -18.00 -14.22 -6.56
N SER A 4 -17.88 -14.43 -5.26
CA SER A 4 -18.52 -13.53 -4.29
C SER A 4 -18.01 -12.11 -4.54
N PRO A 5 -18.89 -11.11 -4.79
CA PRO A 5 -18.43 -9.75 -4.98
C PRO A 5 -17.70 -9.31 -3.71
N MET A 6 -16.46 -8.84 -3.86
CA MET A 6 -15.74 -8.26 -2.74
C MET A 6 -16.58 -7.09 -2.18
N LEU A 7 -16.73 -7.07 -0.85
CA LEU A 7 -17.34 -5.93 -0.17
C LEU A 7 -16.56 -4.66 -0.56
N PRO A 8 -17.26 -3.53 -0.79
CA PRO A 8 -16.61 -2.28 -1.16
C PRO A 8 -15.62 -1.90 -0.07
N VAL A 9 -14.34 -1.81 -0.43
CA VAL A 9 -13.29 -1.42 0.50
C VAL A 9 -13.36 0.09 0.68
N GLU A 10 -13.64 0.53 1.91
CA GLU A 10 -13.67 1.95 2.25
C GLU A 10 -12.23 2.46 2.43
N LEU A 11 -11.69 3.08 1.38
CA LEU A 11 -10.38 3.72 1.45
C LEU A 11 -10.50 5.15 1.99
N SER A 12 -9.62 5.50 2.91
CA SER A 12 -9.44 6.89 3.33
C SER A 12 -7.97 7.20 3.55
N VAL A 13 -7.57 8.43 3.22
CA VAL A 13 -6.21 8.93 3.45
C VAL A 13 -5.83 8.80 4.93
N ASN A 14 -6.75 9.16 5.83
CA ASN A 14 -6.54 9.05 7.27
C ASN A 14 -6.38 7.58 7.74
N GLY A 15 -7.14 6.65 7.18
CA GLY A 15 -6.99 5.22 7.47
C GLY A 15 -5.60 4.71 7.06
N ILE A 16 -5.15 5.08 5.86
CA ILE A 16 -3.83 4.72 5.35
C ILE A 16 -2.73 5.35 6.21
N GLU A 17 -2.85 6.64 6.55
CA GLU A 17 -1.89 7.32 7.41
C GLU A 17 -1.80 6.67 8.80
N LYS A 18 -2.93 6.30 9.39
CA LYS A 18 -2.97 5.60 10.68
C LYS A 18 -2.23 4.26 10.61
N LEU A 19 -2.43 3.50 9.54
CA LEU A 19 -1.72 2.24 9.31
C LEU A 19 -0.21 2.46 9.13
N LEU A 20 0.20 3.50 8.38
CA LEU A 20 1.61 3.85 8.21
C LEU A 20 2.27 4.28 9.53
N LYS A 21 1.52 4.96 10.41
CA LYS A 21 2.01 5.35 11.74
C LYS A 21 2.15 4.18 12.70
N ASP A 22 1.40 3.11 12.49
CA ASP A 22 1.43 1.89 13.32
C ASP A 22 2.52 0.90 12.87
N VAL A 23 3.24 1.21 11.79
CA VAL A 23 4.35 0.37 11.31
C VAL A 23 5.42 0.21 12.39
N ASP A 24 5.78 -1.05 12.65
CA ASP A 24 6.85 -1.43 13.58
C ASP A 24 8.23 -1.03 13.01
N GLU A 25 8.87 -0.08 13.68
CA GLU A 25 10.16 0.47 13.29
C GLU A 25 11.32 -0.52 13.40
N SER A 26 11.15 -1.64 14.12
CA SER A 26 12.17 -2.67 14.29
C SER A 26 12.25 -3.66 13.13
N LYS A 27 11.29 -3.62 12.20
CA LYS A 27 11.26 -4.51 11.03
C LYS A 27 12.32 -4.13 10.01
N SER A 28 12.72 -5.11 9.21
CA SER A 28 13.62 -4.88 8.09
C SER A 28 12.95 -4.01 7.02
N SER A 29 13.76 -3.22 6.31
CA SER A 29 13.30 -2.54 5.10
C SER A 29 12.72 -3.58 4.13
N GLY A 30 11.61 -3.23 3.49
CA GLY A 30 11.04 -4.05 2.43
C GLY A 30 12.00 -4.17 1.23
N PRO A 31 11.63 -4.96 0.21
CA PRO A 31 12.44 -5.13 -1.01
C PRO A 31 12.74 -3.81 -1.75
N ASN A 32 11.95 -2.77 -1.49
CA ASN A 32 12.13 -1.43 -2.05
C ASN A 32 13.16 -0.57 -1.27
N GLY A 33 13.81 -1.12 -0.24
CA GLY A 33 14.82 -0.44 0.58
C GLY A 33 14.29 0.65 1.53
N ILE A 34 12.98 0.89 1.54
CA ILE A 34 12.36 1.91 2.40
C ILE A 34 12.28 1.39 3.83
N SER A 35 12.95 2.09 4.75
CA SER A 35 12.90 1.76 6.18
C SER A 35 11.51 2.05 6.77
N PRO A 36 11.01 1.18 7.67
CA PRO A 36 9.82 1.44 8.48
C PRO A 36 9.78 2.81 9.14
N ARG A 37 10.94 3.33 9.59
CA ARG A 37 11.05 4.68 10.19
C ARG A 37 10.68 5.78 9.21
N VAL A 38 11.08 5.63 7.95
CA VAL A 38 10.77 6.59 6.88
C VAL A 38 9.27 6.55 6.57
N LEU A 39 8.68 5.35 6.46
CA LEU A 39 7.24 5.20 6.23
C LEU A 39 6.41 5.89 7.33
N LYS A 40 6.79 5.69 8.59
CA LYS A 40 6.12 6.29 9.74
C LYS A 40 6.32 7.81 9.80
N ARG A 41 7.53 8.30 9.56
CA ARG A 41 7.83 9.74 9.58
C ARG A 41 7.20 10.49 8.41
N CYS A 42 7.08 9.86 7.25
CA CYS A 42 6.49 10.42 6.05
C CYS A 42 5.04 9.95 5.83
N ALA A 43 4.36 9.47 6.87
CA ALA A 43 3.03 8.88 6.76
C ALA A 43 1.99 9.83 6.13
N GLY A 44 2.03 11.12 6.45
CA GLY A 44 1.12 12.13 5.91
C GLY A 44 1.23 12.31 4.39
N PRO A 45 2.41 12.63 3.83
CA PRO A 45 2.56 12.72 2.37
C PRO A 45 2.46 11.35 1.69
N ILE A 46 2.90 10.24 2.29
CA ILE A 46 2.80 8.92 1.66
C ILE A 46 1.34 8.46 1.56
N SER A 47 0.50 8.77 2.55
CA SER A 47 -0.89 8.32 2.57
C SER A 47 -1.72 8.85 1.40
N MET A 48 -1.49 10.10 0.97
CA MET A 48 -2.17 10.68 -0.20
C MET A 48 -1.76 9.98 -1.51
N TYR A 49 -0.49 9.64 -1.69
CA TYR A 49 -0.03 8.94 -2.89
C TYR A 49 -0.55 7.51 -2.93
N LEU A 50 -0.50 6.80 -1.80
CA LEU A 50 -1.04 5.44 -1.70
C LEU A 50 -2.55 5.43 -1.92
N TYR A 51 -3.28 6.40 -1.38
CA TYR A 51 -4.71 6.54 -1.63
C TYR A 51 -5.01 6.65 -3.13
N ALA A 52 -4.32 7.55 -3.84
CA ALA A 52 -4.53 7.73 -5.28
C ALA A 52 -4.20 6.46 -6.09
N ILE A 53 -3.16 5.71 -5.71
CA ILE A 53 -2.79 4.45 -6.37
C ILE A 53 -3.86 3.39 -6.12
N PHE A 54 -4.27 3.20 -4.86
CA PHE A 54 -5.25 2.20 -4.49
C PHE A 54 -6.65 2.50 -5.06
N GLU A 55 -7.08 3.76 -5.01
CA GLU A 55 -8.34 4.20 -5.60
C GLU A 55 -8.38 3.89 -7.10
N ARG A 56 -7.33 4.26 -7.84
CA ARG A 56 -7.21 3.93 -9.27
C ARG A 56 -7.15 2.43 -9.53
N SER A 57 -6.44 1.69 -8.67
CA SER A 57 -6.30 0.25 -8.82
C SER A 57 -7.64 -0.47 -8.61
N LEU A 58 -8.43 -0.04 -7.63
CA LEU A 58 -9.76 -0.56 -7.38
C LEU A 58 -10.75 -0.18 -8.49
N ALA A 59 -10.70 1.07 -8.95
CA ALA A 59 -11.58 1.56 -10.01
C ALA A 59 -11.33 0.86 -11.36
N THR A 60 -10.08 0.54 -11.67
CA THR A 60 -9.69 -0.09 -12.94
C THR A 60 -9.58 -1.62 -12.86
N GLY A 61 -9.50 -2.18 -11.64
CA GLY A 61 -9.14 -3.58 -11.43
C GLY A 61 -7.70 -3.91 -11.84
N THR A 62 -6.82 -2.92 -12.00
CA THR A 62 -5.44 -3.11 -12.46
C THR A 62 -4.43 -2.60 -11.46
N LEU A 63 -3.35 -3.36 -11.25
CA LEU A 63 -2.22 -2.94 -10.43
C LEU A 63 -1.13 -2.29 -11.31
N PRO A 64 -0.31 -1.39 -10.73
CA PRO A 64 0.89 -0.88 -11.39
C PRO A 64 1.76 -2.03 -11.92
N HIS A 65 2.37 -1.83 -13.10
CA HIS A 65 3.22 -2.84 -13.72
C HIS A 65 4.36 -3.29 -12.79
N ASP A 66 4.99 -2.32 -12.12
CA ASP A 66 6.11 -2.55 -11.19
C ASP A 66 5.72 -3.40 -9.97
N TRP A 67 4.43 -3.48 -9.63
CA TRP A 67 3.95 -4.33 -8.52
C TRP A 67 3.65 -5.77 -8.94
N LYS A 68 3.48 -6.04 -10.25
CA LYS A 68 3.28 -7.40 -10.76
C LYS A 68 4.59 -8.14 -10.96
N ALA A 69 5.69 -7.42 -11.16
CA ALA A 69 7.04 -7.97 -11.18
C ALA A 69 7.54 -8.18 -9.75
N SER A 70 7.00 -9.18 -9.04
CA SER A 70 7.71 -9.72 -7.88
C SER A 70 8.97 -10.40 -8.41
N GLU A 71 10.11 -9.71 -8.29
CA GLU A 71 11.43 -10.29 -8.53
C GLU A 71 11.63 -11.44 -7.53
N GLU A 72 11.31 -12.66 -7.96
CA GLU A 72 11.88 -13.89 -7.42
C GLU A 72 13.36 -13.89 -7.77
N LYS A 73 14.18 -13.20 -6.96
CA LYS A 73 15.62 -13.44 -6.95
C LYS A 73 15.91 -14.59 -5.99
N LYS A 74 16.08 -15.75 -6.62
CA LYS A 74 16.72 -16.97 -6.10
C LYS A 74 18.13 -16.70 -5.58
#